data_AF-A0A395MGV0-F1
#
_entry.id   AF-A0A395MGV0-F1
#
_cell.length_a   1.000
_cell.length_b   1.000
_cell.length_c   1.000
_cell.angle_alpha   90.00
_cell.angle_beta   90.00
_cell.angle_gamma   90.00
#
_symmetry.space_group_name_H-M   'P 1'
#
loop_
_entity.id
_entity.type
_entity.pdbx_description
1 polymer ?
#
loop_
_entity_poly.entity_id
_entity_poly.type
_entity_poly.pdbx_seq_one_letter_code
_entity_poly.pdbx_strand_id
1 'polypeptide(L)'
;MRPTLEDLAPTAPSVIIDVPREFNYGPTVLQPAFHVNGKSKNGHHEFKNGHHKTTEEPKGPPPPPLDALAEFKGTFSGYGFNTIFRPASKKTPTQFDKEPTDPINDNLLQLNLTGETQVFGDLLTDVPNRGLFEQADITLIGLPYTQTIVDAMPPPPGKTAPENPPGIHFEPGLWMRVPKVEEMPELPMSFCRMGSIPHGTTINAQGFDAPKTNDGAPSIPEIDITPIRLPLGPGPVDVEIKNNKRRFNSQNADDDRSRRLPQDLALFMENGTITQEILNDPNTILRQANKGKNIVQNSMFTVSTNAPAGKFGGGTSNIGFNIGADAGQKRDAKKADKNGNANAVDVTAQYWVSKIHAEVELDPGMRVGQTVSPAAKGPRDAVPEFYIDKDVKIPAERKTVTVAYSQIQYSQMVFLDFNGVKWPHVSVATLAPVVQAQKPTLSSAIEAAKA
;
A
#
# COMPACT_ATOMS: atom_id res chain seq x y z
N MET A 1 -12.43 -6.66 35.91
CA MET A 1 -11.83 -5.54 35.15
C MET A 1 -12.57 -5.44 33.83
N ARG A 2 -13.02 -4.25 33.44
CA ARG A 2 -13.58 -4.05 32.08
C ARG A 2 -12.39 -3.86 31.14
N PRO A 3 -12.33 -4.54 29.98
CA PRO A 3 -11.31 -4.25 28.97
C PRO A 3 -11.39 -2.78 28.57
N THR A 4 -10.25 -2.16 28.29
CA THR A 4 -10.20 -0.77 27.86
C THR A 4 -10.76 -0.64 26.44
N LEU A 5 -11.19 0.57 26.05
CA LEU A 5 -11.77 0.87 24.73
C LEU A 5 -10.83 0.53 23.55
N GLU A 6 -9.57 0.22 23.83
CA GLU A 6 -8.50 0.01 22.86
C GLU A 6 -8.09 -1.46 22.74
N ASP A 7 -8.47 -2.32 23.70
CA ASP A 7 -8.23 -3.77 23.68
C ASP A 7 -9.17 -4.52 22.71
N LEU A 8 -9.95 -3.79 21.91
CA LEU A 8 -11.01 -4.30 21.03
C LEU A 8 -10.82 -3.90 19.56
N ALA A 9 -9.63 -3.43 19.16
CA ALA A 9 -9.41 -3.11 17.77
C ALA A 9 -9.57 -4.38 16.90
N PRO A 10 -10.49 -4.38 15.93
CA PRO A 10 -10.79 -5.55 15.10
C PRO A 10 -9.60 -5.92 14.22
N THR A 11 -9.17 -7.17 14.26
CA THR A 11 -8.25 -7.71 13.24
C THR A 11 -9.01 -7.82 11.91
N ALA A 12 -8.51 -7.18 10.86
CA ALA A 12 -9.10 -7.31 9.54
C ALA A 12 -8.93 -8.75 9.00
N PRO A 13 -9.94 -9.32 8.31
CA PRO A 13 -9.85 -10.69 7.81
C PRO A 13 -8.77 -10.86 6.72
N SER A 14 -8.08 -12.01 6.75
CA SER A 14 -7.16 -12.46 5.71
C SER A 14 -7.85 -13.38 4.70
N VAL A 15 -7.58 -13.21 3.41
CA VAL A 15 -7.94 -14.19 2.37
C VAL A 15 -6.67 -14.88 1.90
N ILE A 16 -6.66 -16.22 1.92
CA ILE A 16 -5.53 -17.00 1.38
C ILE A 16 -5.61 -16.96 -0.15
N ILE A 17 -4.52 -16.58 -0.81
CA ILE A 17 -4.44 -16.40 -2.27
C ILE A 17 -3.77 -17.62 -2.95
N ASP A 18 -3.29 -18.58 -2.17
CA ASP A 18 -2.51 -19.70 -2.68
C ASP A 18 -3.38 -20.67 -3.49
N VAL A 19 -2.91 -20.97 -4.70
CA VAL A 19 -3.48 -22.03 -5.53
C VAL A 19 -2.80 -23.35 -5.13
N PRO A 20 -3.56 -24.41 -4.79
CA PRO A 20 -2.98 -25.70 -4.40
C PRO A 20 -2.03 -26.25 -5.47
N ARG A 21 -0.92 -26.88 -5.06
CA ARG A 21 0.10 -27.45 -5.98
C ARG A 21 -0.46 -28.52 -6.93
N GLU A 22 -1.63 -29.09 -6.63
CA GLU A 22 -2.33 -30.03 -7.52
C GLU A 22 -3.00 -29.39 -8.76
N PHE A 23 -2.93 -28.06 -8.90
CA PHE A 23 -3.48 -27.36 -10.08
C PHE A 23 -2.53 -27.50 -11.29
N ASN A 24 -2.73 -28.56 -12.07
CA ASN A 24 -2.00 -28.80 -13.32
C ASN A 24 -2.41 -27.77 -14.40
N TYR A 25 -1.44 -27.08 -14.98
CA TYR A 25 -1.64 -26.23 -16.15
C TYR A 25 -1.69 -27.07 -17.44
N GLY A 26 -2.56 -26.67 -18.37
CA GLY A 26 -2.57 -27.23 -19.73
C GLY A 26 -1.35 -26.78 -20.55
N PRO A 27 -0.97 -27.51 -21.61
CA PRO A 27 0.21 -27.22 -22.43
C PRO A 27 0.18 -25.88 -23.19
N THR A 28 -0.94 -25.15 -23.15
CA THR A 28 -1.08 -23.81 -23.75
C THR A 28 -0.58 -22.68 -22.83
N VAL A 29 -0.41 -22.94 -21.54
CA VAL A 29 0.09 -21.95 -20.55
C VAL A 29 1.62 -21.91 -20.56
N LEU A 30 2.26 -23.03 -20.86
CA LEU A 30 3.69 -23.15 -21.09
C LEU A 30 3.90 -23.20 -22.61
N GLN A 31 3.85 -22.07 -23.32
CA GLN A 31 4.44 -22.07 -24.65
C GLN A 31 5.95 -22.28 -24.47
N PRO A 32 6.53 -23.42 -24.91
CA PRO A 32 7.97 -23.49 -25.01
C PRO A 32 8.43 -22.35 -25.92
N ALA A 33 9.54 -21.70 -25.56
CA ALA A 33 10.22 -20.79 -26.47
C ALA A 33 10.33 -21.48 -27.83
N PHE A 34 9.85 -20.81 -28.88
CA PHE A 34 9.72 -21.39 -30.21
C PHE A 34 11.05 -22.05 -30.63
N HIS A 35 11.11 -23.37 -30.55
CA HIS A 35 12.12 -24.15 -31.23
C HIS A 35 11.78 -24.06 -32.72
N VAL A 36 12.48 -23.22 -33.46
CA VAL A 36 12.45 -23.27 -34.93
C VAL A 36 13.19 -24.55 -35.33
N ASN A 37 12.49 -25.68 -35.33
CA ASN A 37 12.97 -26.90 -35.98
C ASN A 37 11.79 -27.74 -36.45
N GLY A 38 11.25 -27.35 -37.60
CA GLY A 38 10.26 -28.12 -38.33
C GLY A 38 10.29 -27.72 -39.80
N LYS A 39 11.17 -28.36 -40.57
CA LYS A 39 11.20 -28.25 -42.03
C LYS A 39 9.81 -28.57 -42.59
N SER A 40 9.08 -27.56 -43.05
CA SER A 40 8.05 -27.78 -44.05
C SER A 40 8.75 -28.15 -45.36
N LYS A 41 8.58 -29.40 -45.80
CA LYS A 41 8.97 -29.79 -47.15
C LYS A 41 7.97 -29.14 -48.11
N ASN A 42 8.39 -28.05 -48.75
CA ASN A 42 8.07 -27.75 -50.15
C ASN A 42 8.98 -26.63 -50.67
N GLY A 43 9.75 -26.94 -51.71
CA GLY A 43 10.43 -25.95 -52.54
C GLY A 43 11.91 -25.75 -52.26
N HIS A 44 12.73 -26.36 -53.12
CA HIS A 44 14.15 -26.14 -53.38
C HIS A 44 14.82 -24.88 -52.80
N HIS A 45 15.82 -25.07 -51.93
CA HIS A 45 17.15 -24.45 -52.03
C HIS A 45 18.12 -25.16 -51.08
N GLU A 46 19.19 -25.76 -51.63
CA GLU A 46 20.29 -26.33 -50.86
C GLU A 46 21.12 -25.20 -50.23
N PHE A 47 21.17 -25.15 -48.90
CA PHE A 47 22.26 -24.51 -48.18
C PHE A 47 23.09 -25.58 -47.48
N LYS A 48 24.39 -25.59 -47.81
CA LYS A 48 25.39 -26.51 -47.26
C LYS A 48 25.56 -26.27 -45.75
N ASN A 49 25.40 -27.33 -44.95
CA ASN A 49 25.65 -27.30 -43.52
C ASN A 49 27.15 -27.11 -43.23
N GLY A 50 27.51 -25.91 -42.77
CA GLY A 50 28.73 -25.70 -42.00
C GLY A 50 28.46 -26.03 -40.53
N HIS A 51 29.14 -27.05 -40.00
CA HIS A 51 29.16 -27.32 -38.57
C HIS A 51 29.82 -26.16 -37.81
N HIS A 52 29.06 -25.35 -37.08
CA HIS A 52 29.63 -24.54 -36.00
C HIS A 52 28.64 -24.26 -34.84
N LYS A 53 29.11 -24.67 -33.66
CA LYS A 53 28.86 -24.20 -32.28
C LYS A 53 27.41 -23.95 -31.84
N THR A 54 27.07 -24.64 -30.76
CA THR A 54 26.01 -24.34 -29.78
C THR A 54 25.76 -22.84 -29.64
N THR A 55 24.76 -22.32 -30.34
CA THR A 55 24.16 -21.02 -30.05
C THR A 55 23.25 -21.21 -28.85
N GLU A 56 23.62 -20.64 -27.71
CA GLU A 56 22.68 -20.40 -26.61
C GLU A 56 21.45 -19.70 -27.22
N GLU A 57 20.25 -20.22 -26.93
CA GLU A 57 19.03 -19.51 -27.30
C GLU A 57 19.10 -18.09 -26.71
N PRO A 58 18.73 -17.05 -27.47
CA PRO A 58 18.70 -15.69 -26.93
C PRO A 58 17.73 -15.66 -25.75
N LYS A 59 18.28 -15.64 -24.53
CA LYS A 59 17.53 -15.51 -23.29
C LYS A 59 17.33 -14.04 -22.99
N GLY A 60 16.12 -13.68 -22.61
CA GLY A 60 15.82 -12.37 -22.04
C GLY A 60 16.70 -12.03 -20.83
N PRO A 61 16.69 -10.78 -20.36
CA PRO A 61 17.44 -10.40 -19.17
C PRO A 61 17.03 -11.28 -17.98
N PRO A 62 17.98 -11.62 -17.08
CA PRO A 62 17.63 -12.39 -15.89
C PRO A 62 16.60 -11.65 -15.04
N PRO A 63 15.75 -12.37 -14.28
CA PRO A 63 14.83 -11.75 -13.34
C PRO A 63 15.57 -10.82 -12.37
N PRO A 64 15.00 -9.64 -12.08
CA PRO A 64 15.60 -8.69 -11.14
C PRO A 64 15.57 -9.22 -9.70
N PRO A 65 16.44 -8.75 -8.80
CA PRO A 65 16.27 -8.98 -7.37
C PRO A 65 14.96 -8.37 -6.86
N LEU A 66 14.39 -8.98 -5.81
CA LEU A 66 13.19 -8.49 -5.13
C LEU A 66 13.42 -7.18 -4.36
N ASP A 67 14.67 -6.90 -3.97
CA ASP A 67 15.04 -5.81 -3.08
C ASP A 67 14.12 -5.74 -1.84
N ALA A 68 13.52 -4.59 -1.55
CA ALA A 68 12.63 -4.37 -0.43
C ALA A 68 11.39 -5.30 -0.43
N LEU A 69 10.97 -5.82 -1.59
CA LEU A 69 9.85 -6.77 -1.68
C LEU A 69 10.21 -8.15 -1.13
N ALA A 70 11.49 -8.47 -0.89
CA ALA A 70 11.89 -9.71 -0.23
C ALA A 70 11.32 -9.83 1.20
N GLU A 71 10.96 -8.70 1.81
CA GLU A 71 10.37 -8.64 3.15
C GLU A 71 8.83 -8.74 3.13
N PHE A 72 8.19 -8.67 1.96
CA PHE A 72 6.73 -8.67 1.79
C PHE A 72 6.25 -10.13 1.78
N LYS A 73 6.38 -10.83 2.91
CA LYS A 73 6.08 -12.26 3.02
C LYS A 73 5.15 -12.57 4.20
N GLY A 74 4.18 -13.43 3.97
CA GLY A 74 3.22 -13.83 5.00
C GLY A 74 2.20 -12.73 5.28
N THR A 75 1.81 -12.59 6.55
CA THR A 75 0.75 -11.67 6.95
C THR A 75 1.30 -10.55 7.82
N PHE A 76 0.93 -9.32 7.48
CA PHE A 76 1.22 -8.12 8.23
C PHE A 76 -0.09 -7.50 8.72
N SER A 77 -0.12 -7.05 9.97
CA SER A 77 -1.27 -6.36 10.54
C SER A 77 -0.82 -5.12 11.31
N GLY A 78 -1.71 -4.15 11.44
CA GLY A 78 -1.44 -2.95 12.21
C GLY A 78 -2.50 -1.88 12.04
N TYR A 79 -2.07 -0.63 12.21
CA TYR A 79 -2.95 0.51 12.35
C TYR A 79 -2.56 1.65 11.42
N GLY A 80 -3.56 2.45 11.06
CA GLY A 80 -3.39 3.56 10.15
C GLY A 80 -4.40 4.67 10.32
N PHE A 81 -4.40 5.55 9.33
CA PHE A 81 -5.29 6.70 9.26
C PHE A 81 -5.56 7.11 7.82
N ASN A 82 -6.82 7.42 7.53
CA ASN A 82 -7.27 7.93 6.25
C ASN A 82 -7.85 9.34 6.40
N THR A 83 -7.51 10.19 5.44
CA THR A 83 -8.16 11.49 5.19
C THR A 83 -8.81 11.43 3.82
N ILE A 84 -10.12 11.66 3.76
CA ILE A 84 -10.92 11.39 2.55
C ILE A 84 -11.85 12.58 2.31
N PHE A 85 -11.61 13.35 1.25
CA PHE A 85 -12.57 14.35 0.81
C PHE A 85 -13.65 13.69 -0.05
N ARG A 86 -14.88 13.67 0.45
CA ARG A 86 -16.00 13.07 -0.25
C ARG A 86 -16.84 14.16 -0.92
N PRO A 87 -17.37 13.93 -2.12
CA PRO A 87 -18.43 14.76 -2.68
C PRO A 87 -19.66 14.73 -1.78
N ALA A 88 -20.32 15.88 -1.60
CA ALA A 88 -21.55 15.99 -0.83
C ALA A 88 -22.76 16.06 -1.76
N SER A 89 -23.60 15.03 -1.70
CA SER A 89 -24.84 14.95 -2.49
C SER A 89 -25.98 15.67 -1.78
N LYS A 90 -26.70 16.53 -2.51
CA LYS A 90 -27.95 17.12 -2.01
C LYS A 90 -29.14 16.14 -2.03
N LYS A 91 -29.05 15.07 -2.84
CA LYS A 91 -30.10 14.04 -2.95
C LYS A 91 -29.96 12.97 -1.87
N THR A 92 -28.74 12.72 -1.42
CA THR A 92 -28.38 11.78 -0.36
C THR A 92 -27.48 12.50 0.64
N PRO A 93 -28.02 13.51 1.35
CA PRO A 93 -27.24 14.33 2.25
C PRO A 93 -26.66 13.50 3.39
N THR A 94 -25.38 13.71 3.68
CA THR A 94 -24.75 13.20 4.90
C THR A 94 -25.38 13.88 6.10
N GLN A 95 -25.79 13.08 7.08
CA GLN A 95 -26.28 13.59 8.36
C GLN A 95 -25.09 13.94 9.27
N PHE A 96 -25.23 15.04 9.99
CA PHE A 96 -24.25 15.57 10.92
C PHE A 96 -24.90 15.73 12.29
N ASP A 97 -24.15 15.51 13.37
CA ASP A 97 -24.66 15.63 14.74
C ASP A 97 -24.98 17.09 15.10
N LYS A 98 -24.21 18.03 14.55
CA LYS A 98 -24.40 19.48 14.68
C LYS A 98 -24.58 20.10 13.30
N GLU A 99 -25.50 21.05 13.17
CA GLU A 99 -25.77 21.74 11.90
C GLU A 99 -24.49 22.42 11.37
N PRO A 100 -23.99 22.04 10.17
CA PRO A 100 -22.70 22.52 9.72
C PRO A 100 -22.65 24.02 9.43
N THR A 101 -21.53 24.66 9.76
CA THR A 101 -21.32 26.11 9.57
C THR A 101 -20.59 26.45 8.27
N ASP A 102 -20.07 25.46 7.54
CA ASP A 102 -19.32 25.69 6.31
C ASP A 102 -20.18 26.40 5.24
N PRO A 103 -19.64 27.46 4.62
CA PRO A 103 -20.33 28.14 3.52
C PRO A 103 -20.38 27.28 2.25
N ILE A 104 -19.51 26.29 2.14
CA ILE A 104 -19.40 25.37 1.00
C ILE A 104 -19.99 24.01 1.40
N ASN A 105 -20.89 23.48 0.58
CA ASN A 105 -21.64 22.24 0.87
C ASN A 105 -21.57 21.20 -0.26
N ASP A 106 -20.53 21.25 -1.08
CA ASP A 106 -20.27 20.33 -2.20
C ASP A 106 -19.30 19.20 -1.83
N ASN A 107 -18.71 19.24 -0.63
CA ASN A 107 -17.80 18.23 -0.10
C ASN A 107 -17.93 18.08 1.42
N LEU A 108 -17.30 17.03 1.95
CA LEU A 108 -17.03 16.85 3.37
C LEU A 108 -15.68 16.13 3.55
N LEU A 109 -14.99 16.36 4.67
CA LEU A 109 -13.79 15.60 5.04
C LEU A 109 -14.17 14.43 5.94
N GLN A 110 -13.83 13.22 5.56
CA GLN A 110 -13.98 12.03 6.41
C GLN A 110 -12.62 11.58 6.90
N LEU A 111 -12.54 11.35 8.21
CA LEU A 111 -11.38 10.85 8.90
C LEU A 111 -11.69 9.45 9.41
N ASN A 112 -10.80 8.51 9.17
CA ASN A 112 -10.91 7.16 9.71
C ASN A 112 -9.58 6.76 10.33
N LEU A 113 -9.61 6.41 11.61
CA LEU A 113 -8.57 5.58 12.20
C LEU A 113 -8.81 4.16 11.68
N THR A 114 -7.77 3.47 11.26
CA THR A 114 -7.93 2.20 10.55
C THR A 114 -7.20 1.06 11.24
N GLY A 115 -7.82 -0.12 11.18
CA GLY A 115 -7.12 -1.40 11.31
C GLY A 115 -6.85 -1.94 9.92
N GLU A 116 -5.67 -2.51 9.70
CA GLU A 116 -5.24 -2.97 8.38
C GLU A 116 -4.55 -4.32 8.46
N THR A 117 -4.81 -5.17 7.48
CA THR A 117 -4.10 -6.43 7.27
C THR A 117 -3.70 -6.55 5.80
N GLN A 118 -2.43 -6.88 5.57
CA GLN A 118 -1.89 -7.25 4.26
C GLN A 118 -1.42 -8.69 4.29
N VAL A 119 -1.82 -9.46 3.28
CA VAL A 119 -1.40 -10.85 3.09
C VAL A 119 -0.66 -10.92 1.78
N PHE A 120 0.56 -11.46 1.82
CA PHE A 120 1.38 -11.72 0.65
C PHE A 120 1.43 -13.22 0.39
N GLY A 121 1.05 -13.62 -0.82
CA GLY A 121 1.07 -15.02 -1.23
C GLY A 121 2.46 -15.48 -1.69
N ASP A 122 2.51 -16.68 -2.26
CA ASP A 122 3.74 -17.26 -2.77
C ASP A 122 4.41 -16.41 -3.88
N LEU A 123 5.74 -16.49 -3.94
CA LEU A 123 6.55 -15.81 -4.94
C LEU A 123 6.20 -16.31 -6.35
N LEU A 124 5.71 -15.40 -7.18
CA LEU A 124 5.58 -15.59 -8.62
C LEU A 124 6.96 -15.50 -9.24
N THR A 125 7.43 -16.63 -9.73
CA THR A 125 8.66 -16.74 -10.52
C THR A 125 8.31 -16.91 -11.99
N ASP A 126 9.22 -16.52 -12.86
CA ASP A 126 9.13 -16.77 -14.29
C ASP A 126 7.87 -16.21 -14.99
N VAL A 127 7.39 -15.03 -14.59
CA VAL A 127 6.20 -14.40 -15.21
C VAL A 127 6.58 -13.78 -16.56
N PRO A 128 6.15 -14.35 -17.71
CA PRO A 128 6.68 -13.94 -19.01
C PRO A 128 5.92 -12.74 -19.60
N ASN A 129 6.65 -11.76 -20.12
CA ASN A 129 6.14 -10.72 -21.01
C ASN A 129 6.87 -10.79 -22.35
N ARG A 130 6.12 -10.62 -23.45
CA ARG A 130 6.64 -10.82 -24.81
C ARG A 130 7.18 -9.54 -25.42
N GLY A 131 8.38 -9.64 -25.97
CA GLY A 131 8.96 -8.61 -26.82
C GLY A 131 8.35 -8.64 -28.23
N LEU A 132 8.57 -7.56 -28.98
CA LEU A 132 8.13 -7.43 -30.36
C LEU A 132 9.33 -7.08 -31.25
N PHE A 133 9.45 -7.76 -32.39
CA PHE A 133 10.59 -7.64 -33.31
C PHE A 133 11.92 -8.00 -32.63
N GLU A 134 12.87 -7.08 -32.59
CA GLU A 134 14.19 -7.31 -32.01
C GLU A 134 14.18 -7.29 -30.48
N GLN A 135 13.11 -6.78 -29.87
CA GLN A 135 13.00 -6.73 -28.42
C GLN A 135 12.85 -8.13 -27.85
N ALA A 136 13.76 -8.47 -26.94
CA ALA A 136 13.71 -9.72 -26.20
C ALA A 136 12.47 -9.82 -25.30
N ASP A 137 12.04 -11.05 -25.06
CA ASP A 137 11.14 -11.37 -23.96
C ASP A 137 11.77 -10.96 -22.63
N ILE A 138 10.93 -10.57 -21.67
CA ILE A 138 11.34 -10.27 -20.31
C ILE A 138 10.58 -11.13 -19.33
N THR A 139 11.22 -11.38 -18.19
CA THR A 139 10.63 -12.16 -17.10
C THR A 139 10.50 -11.29 -15.85
N LEU A 140 9.28 -11.20 -15.35
CA LEU A 140 8.95 -10.50 -14.12
C LEU A 140 8.97 -11.49 -12.94
N ILE A 141 9.18 -10.96 -11.75
CA ILE A 141 9.15 -11.69 -10.48
C ILE A 141 8.38 -10.86 -9.46
N GLY A 142 7.58 -11.47 -8.60
CA GLY A 142 6.73 -10.70 -7.71
C GLY A 142 5.83 -11.53 -6.81
N LEU A 143 4.89 -10.88 -6.14
CA LEU A 143 4.04 -11.45 -5.11
C LEU A 143 2.60 -11.00 -5.34
N PRO A 144 1.61 -11.90 -5.27
CA PRO A 144 0.23 -11.48 -5.11
C PRO A 144 0.03 -10.97 -3.69
N TYR A 145 -0.88 -10.00 -3.54
CA TYR A 145 -1.28 -9.52 -2.23
C TYR A 145 -2.77 -9.25 -2.14
N THR A 146 -3.28 -9.28 -0.91
CA THR A 146 -4.56 -8.68 -0.54
C THR A 146 -4.34 -7.70 0.59
N GLN A 147 -5.00 -6.56 0.54
CA GLN A 147 -5.07 -5.59 1.61
C GLN A 147 -6.53 -5.46 2.06
N THR A 148 -6.77 -5.62 3.35
CA THR A 148 -8.08 -5.37 3.97
C THR A 148 -7.94 -4.24 4.98
N ILE A 149 -8.85 -3.28 4.92
CA ILE A 149 -8.91 -2.16 5.85
C ILE A 149 -10.29 -2.10 6.49
N VAL A 150 -10.33 -1.99 7.81
CA VAL A 150 -11.55 -1.83 8.61
C VAL A 150 -11.56 -0.49 9.32
N ASP A 151 -12.75 0.06 9.54
CA ASP A 151 -12.92 1.25 10.37
C ASP A 151 -12.63 0.93 11.84
N ALA A 152 -11.69 1.65 12.44
CA ALA A 152 -11.29 1.52 13.84
C ALA A 152 -11.66 2.79 14.64
N MET A 153 -12.60 3.58 14.14
CA MET A 153 -13.20 4.68 14.90
C MET A 153 -14.01 4.14 16.10
N PRO A 154 -13.93 4.78 17.28
CA PRO A 154 -14.72 4.38 18.42
C PRO A 154 -16.21 4.57 18.13
N PRO A 155 -17.10 3.74 18.72
CA PRO A 155 -18.53 3.95 18.59
C PRO A 155 -18.95 5.30 19.21
N PRO A 156 -20.05 5.91 18.74
CA PRO A 156 -20.59 7.10 19.39
C PRO A 156 -20.85 6.88 20.89
N PRO A 157 -20.76 7.94 21.73
CA PRO A 157 -21.01 7.82 23.16
C PRO A 157 -22.34 7.10 23.47
N GLY A 158 -22.27 6.10 24.35
CA GLY A 158 -23.43 5.29 24.73
C GLY A 158 -23.82 4.18 23.75
N LYS A 159 -23.07 3.99 22.66
CA LYS A 159 -23.22 2.85 21.74
C LYS A 159 -22.08 1.84 21.92
N THR A 160 -22.38 0.56 21.72
CA THR A 160 -21.37 -0.49 21.67
C THR A 160 -20.72 -0.54 20.29
N ALA A 161 -19.46 -0.95 20.24
CA ALA A 161 -18.82 -1.24 18.96
C ALA A 161 -19.62 -2.34 18.24
N PRO A 162 -19.78 -2.25 16.90
CA PRO A 162 -20.38 -3.34 16.14
C PRO A 162 -19.51 -4.60 16.27
N GLU A 163 -20.14 -5.76 16.39
CA GLU A 163 -19.44 -7.06 16.48
C GLU A 163 -18.55 -7.31 15.25
N ASN A 164 -19.00 -6.83 14.09
CA ASN A 164 -18.23 -6.80 12.85
C ASN A 164 -18.12 -5.35 12.36
N PRO A 165 -16.99 -4.68 12.57
CA PRO A 165 -16.79 -3.34 12.05
C PRO A 165 -16.81 -3.37 10.52
N PRO A 166 -17.33 -2.31 9.89
CA PRO A 166 -17.45 -2.27 8.44
C PRO A 166 -16.06 -2.32 7.80
N GLY A 167 -15.86 -3.27 6.88
CA GLY A 167 -14.75 -3.21 5.95
C GLY A 167 -14.89 -1.96 5.08
N ILE A 168 -13.89 -1.10 5.12
CA ILE A 168 -13.86 0.13 4.31
C ILE A 168 -13.11 -0.10 2.99
N HIS A 169 -12.20 -1.08 2.96
CA HIS A 169 -11.41 -1.40 1.77
C HIS A 169 -11.05 -2.88 1.71
N PHE A 170 -11.09 -3.43 0.49
CA PHE A 170 -10.49 -4.71 0.13
C PHE A 170 -9.84 -4.55 -1.24
N GLU A 171 -8.52 -4.66 -1.29
CA GLU A 171 -7.73 -4.48 -2.51
C GLU A 171 -6.91 -5.75 -2.79
N PRO A 172 -7.25 -6.54 -3.82
CA PRO A 172 -6.37 -7.55 -4.36
C PRO A 172 -5.42 -6.94 -5.40
N GLY A 173 -4.20 -7.45 -5.46
CA GLY A 173 -3.19 -6.92 -6.36
C GLY A 173 -1.94 -7.77 -6.52
N LEU A 174 -0.98 -7.21 -7.25
CA LEU A 174 0.35 -7.75 -7.50
C LEU A 174 1.41 -6.69 -7.17
N TRP A 175 2.45 -7.11 -6.47
CA TRP A 175 3.73 -6.44 -6.42
C TRP A 175 4.68 -7.14 -7.37
N MET A 176 5.22 -6.43 -8.36
CA MET A 176 6.14 -7.00 -9.35
C MET A 176 7.43 -6.20 -9.41
N ARG A 177 8.52 -6.90 -9.73
CA ARG A 177 9.77 -6.34 -10.22
C ARG A 177 9.86 -6.58 -11.71
N VAL A 178 10.14 -5.52 -12.44
CA VAL A 178 10.34 -5.55 -13.88
C VAL A 178 11.84 -5.39 -14.14
N PRO A 179 12.49 -6.28 -14.91
CA PRO A 179 13.90 -6.13 -15.25
C PRO A 179 14.14 -4.84 -16.06
N LYS A 180 15.39 -4.43 -16.15
CA LYS A 180 15.80 -3.36 -17.07
C LYS A 180 15.38 -3.75 -18.50
N VAL A 181 14.81 -2.81 -19.23
CA VAL A 181 14.53 -2.92 -20.67
C VAL A 181 15.53 -2.03 -21.39
N GLU A 182 16.25 -2.57 -22.36
CA GLU A 182 17.35 -1.84 -23.04
C GLU A 182 16.94 -1.22 -24.37
N GLU A 183 15.81 -1.64 -24.96
CA GLU A 183 15.45 -1.29 -26.34
C GLU A 183 14.31 -0.27 -26.42
N MET A 184 13.05 -0.71 -26.32
CA MET A 184 11.91 0.19 -26.59
C MET A 184 10.68 -0.06 -25.69
N PRO A 185 10.42 0.81 -24.69
CA PRO A 185 11.26 1.92 -24.24
C PRO A 185 12.46 1.44 -23.39
N GLU A 186 13.59 2.14 -23.49
CA GLU A 186 14.69 1.97 -22.53
C GLU A 186 14.20 2.41 -21.13
N LEU A 187 14.15 1.46 -20.19
CA LEU A 187 13.68 1.68 -18.84
C LEU A 187 14.60 1.00 -17.83
N PRO A 188 14.92 1.67 -16.70
CA PRO A 188 15.61 1.00 -15.61
C PRO A 188 14.70 -0.08 -15.01
N MET A 189 15.32 -0.99 -14.26
CA MET A 189 14.60 -1.93 -13.40
C MET A 189 13.61 -1.18 -12.50
N SER A 190 12.41 -1.72 -12.33
CA SER A 190 11.33 -0.99 -11.63
C SER A 190 10.53 -1.86 -10.69
N PHE A 191 9.93 -1.20 -9.69
CA PHE A 191 8.81 -1.72 -8.92
C PHE A 191 7.51 -1.45 -9.68
N CYS A 192 6.55 -2.37 -9.59
CA CYS A 192 5.20 -2.20 -10.12
C CYS A 192 4.18 -2.70 -9.08
N ARG A 193 3.20 -1.87 -8.73
CA ARG A 193 2.04 -2.22 -7.93
C ARG A 193 0.80 -2.14 -8.80
N MET A 194 0.10 -3.27 -8.94
CA MET A 194 -1.18 -3.35 -9.63
C MET A 194 -2.24 -3.71 -8.62
N GLY A 195 -3.35 -2.98 -8.58
CA GLY A 195 -4.39 -3.19 -7.56
C GLY A 195 -5.78 -2.84 -8.08
N SER A 196 -6.80 -3.52 -7.54
CA SER A 196 -8.21 -3.21 -7.79
C SER A 196 -8.88 -2.73 -6.51
N ILE A 197 -9.48 -1.55 -6.56
CA ILE A 197 -9.99 -0.82 -5.41
C ILE A 197 -11.53 -0.86 -5.45
N PRO A 198 -12.22 -1.21 -4.34
CA PRO A 198 -13.65 -1.51 -4.34
C PRO A 198 -14.54 -0.29 -4.62
N HIS A 199 -13.96 0.91 -4.63
CA HIS A 199 -14.62 2.14 -5.05
C HIS A 199 -14.70 2.30 -6.57
N GLY A 200 -14.34 1.27 -7.34
CA GLY A 200 -14.44 1.28 -8.81
C GLY A 200 -13.24 1.92 -9.49
N THR A 201 -12.04 1.71 -8.94
CA THR A 201 -10.78 2.19 -9.52
C THR A 201 -9.78 1.04 -9.57
N THR A 202 -9.00 0.93 -10.63
CA THR A 202 -7.81 0.08 -10.69
C THR A 202 -6.58 0.94 -10.89
N ILE A 203 -5.42 0.47 -10.40
CA ILE A 203 -4.14 1.18 -10.52
C ILE A 203 -3.08 0.28 -11.14
N ASN A 204 -2.17 0.91 -11.87
CA ASN A 204 -0.86 0.38 -12.21
C ASN A 204 0.16 1.47 -11.86
N ALA A 205 0.82 1.34 -10.72
CA ALA A 205 1.78 2.31 -10.21
C ALA A 205 3.20 1.77 -10.34
N GLN A 206 4.13 2.57 -10.85
CA GLN A 206 5.50 2.15 -11.11
C GLN A 206 6.52 3.02 -10.39
N GLY A 207 7.64 2.42 -10.02
CA GLY A 207 8.76 3.06 -9.32
C GLY A 207 10.07 2.72 -10.00
N PHE A 208 10.72 3.73 -10.59
CA PHE A 208 11.92 3.53 -11.42
C PHE A 208 13.23 3.90 -10.72
N ASP A 209 13.15 4.43 -9.50
CA ASP A 209 14.32 4.70 -8.68
C ASP A 209 14.71 3.43 -7.92
N ALA A 210 16.01 3.19 -7.81
CA ALA A 210 16.52 2.15 -6.93
C ALA A 210 16.08 2.43 -5.49
N PRO A 211 15.77 1.39 -4.70
CA PRO A 211 15.43 1.56 -3.29
C PRO A 211 16.61 2.20 -2.54
N LYS A 212 16.29 3.13 -1.63
CA LYS A 212 17.28 3.81 -0.80
C LYS A 212 17.33 3.17 0.58
N THR A 213 18.44 2.53 0.90
CA THR A 213 18.67 1.91 2.21
C THR A 213 19.56 2.79 3.07
N ASN A 214 19.15 3.03 4.32
CA ASN A 214 19.89 3.81 5.30
C ASN A 214 19.90 3.10 6.66
N ASP A 215 20.92 3.37 7.47
CA ASP A 215 20.95 2.93 8.86
C ASP A 215 19.94 3.72 9.69
N GLY A 216 19.40 3.09 10.73
CA GLY A 216 18.49 3.74 11.66
C GLY A 216 17.05 3.88 11.16
N ALA A 217 16.29 4.72 11.87
CA ALA A 217 14.90 5.03 11.54
C ALA A 217 14.77 5.81 10.21
N PRO A 218 13.68 5.58 9.43
CA PRO A 218 13.46 6.31 8.18
C PRO A 218 13.19 7.80 8.42
N SER A 219 13.68 8.65 7.51
CA SER A 219 13.20 10.02 7.37
C SER A 219 11.89 10.03 6.59
N ILE A 220 10.80 10.41 7.26
CA ILE A 220 9.45 10.44 6.69
C ILE A 220 9.03 11.91 6.51
N PRO A 221 8.92 12.40 5.26
CA PRO A 221 8.57 13.80 5.00
C PRO A 221 7.12 14.08 5.39
N GLU A 222 6.79 15.36 5.55
CA GLU A 222 5.39 15.78 5.75
C GLU A 222 4.54 15.54 4.50
N ILE A 223 3.25 15.29 4.69
CA ILE A 223 2.27 15.14 3.61
C ILE A 223 1.07 16.06 3.83
N ASP A 224 0.78 16.92 2.85
CA ASP A 224 -0.25 17.95 2.98
C ASP A 224 -1.57 17.51 2.33
N ILE A 225 -2.68 17.63 3.09
CA ILE A 225 -4.03 17.32 2.63
C ILE A 225 -4.81 18.55 2.11
N THR A 226 -4.14 19.68 1.86
CA THR A 226 -4.81 20.90 1.40
C THR A 226 -5.26 20.78 -0.07
N PRO A 227 -6.58 20.90 -0.36
CA PRO A 227 -7.10 20.81 -1.73
C PRO A 227 -6.58 21.91 -2.66
N ILE A 228 -6.53 21.59 -3.95
CA ILE A 228 -5.99 22.46 -5.00
C ILE A 228 -7.12 22.85 -5.97
N ARG A 229 -7.37 24.14 -6.16
CA ARG A 229 -8.36 24.61 -7.15
C ARG A 229 -7.84 24.42 -8.58
N LEU A 230 -8.74 24.00 -9.48
CA LEU A 230 -8.47 23.81 -10.91
C LEU A 230 -9.31 24.79 -11.77
N PRO A 231 -8.89 25.10 -13.01
CA PRO A 231 -7.62 24.71 -13.63
C PRO A 231 -6.43 25.45 -13.01
N LEU A 232 -5.23 24.87 -13.11
CA LEU A 232 -3.99 25.56 -12.81
C LEU A 232 -3.72 26.65 -13.86
N GLY A 233 -3.05 27.74 -13.46
CA GLY A 233 -2.64 28.80 -14.36
C GLY A 233 -1.51 28.38 -15.31
N PRO A 234 -1.06 29.29 -16.20
CA PRO A 234 0.00 29.01 -17.18
C PRO A 234 1.42 28.98 -16.58
N GLY A 235 1.58 29.18 -15.27
CA GLY A 235 2.87 29.21 -14.59
C GLY A 235 3.49 27.81 -14.37
N PRO A 236 4.70 27.75 -13.77
CA PRO A 236 5.32 26.49 -13.37
C PRO A 236 4.39 25.69 -12.43
N VAL A 237 4.25 24.39 -12.68
CA VAL A 237 3.26 23.52 -12.01
C VAL A 237 3.34 23.63 -10.48
N ASP A 238 4.53 23.57 -9.89
CA ASP A 238 4.70 23.63 -8.43
C ASP A 238 4.28 24.97 -7.84
N VAL A 239 4.56 26.07 -8.55
CA VAL A 239 4.17 27.42 -8.17
C VAL A 239 2.64 27.57 -8.24
N GLU A 240 2.03 27.07 -9.33
CA GLU A 240 0.59 27.11 -9.52
C GLU A 240 -0.16 26.24 -8.50
N ILE A 241 0.36 25.04 -8.19
CA ILE A 241 -0.16 24.20 -7.11
C ILE A 241 -0.17 24.99 -5.79
N LYS A 242 0.96 25.61 -5.43
CA LYS A 242 1.08 26.39 -4.20
C LYS A 242 0.08 27.56 -4.16
N ASN A 243 -0.06 28.29 -5.27
CA ASN A 243 -0.97 29.44 -5.37
C ASN A 243 -2.45 29.04 -5.34
N ASN A 244 -2.78 27.81 -5.75
CA ASN A 244 -4.15 27.31 -5.83
C ASN A 244 -4.58 26.42 -4.64
N LYS A 245 -3.69 26.16 -3.68
CA LYS A 245 -4.04 25.49 -2.42
C LYS A 245 -5.07 26.31 -1.63
N ARG A 246 -6.15 25.66 -1.19
CA ARG A 246 -7.22 26.28 -0.41
C ARG A 246 -7.62 25.35 0.71
N ARG A 247 -7.37 25.79 1.94
CA ARG A 247 -7.79 25.08 3.15
C ARG A 247 -9.28 25.28 3.39
N PHE A 248 -9.94 24.24 3.90
CA PHE A 248 -11.36 24.26 4.29
C PHE A 248 -11.49 24.21 5.81
N ASN A 249 -12.63 24.70 6.34
CA ASN A 249 -12.91 24.66 7.78
C ASN A 249 -12.92 23.23 8.33
N SER A 250 -13.30 22.25 7.51
CA SER A 250 -13.23 20.82 7.84
C SER A 250 -11.81 20.34 8.21
N GLN A 251 -10.76 21.09 7.85
CA GLN A 251 -9.37 20.83 8.24
C GLN A 251 -8.94 21.54 9.53
N ASN A 252 -9.84 22.26 10.21
CA ASN A 252 -9.61 22.87 11.52
C ASN A 252 -10.16 21.95 12.62
N ALA A 253 -9.29 21.38 13.46
CA ALA A 253 -9.67 20.39 14.46
C ALA A 253 -10.66 20.94 15.50
N ASP A 254 -10.53 22.23 15.84
CA ASP A 254 -11.36 22.90 16.84
C ASP A 254 -12.75 23.28 16.30
N ASP A 255 -12.98 23.22 14.98
CA ASP A 255 -14.29 23.46 14.40
C ASP A 255 -15.17 22.21 14.49
N ASP A 256 -15.86 22.09 15.62
CA ASP A 256 -16.79 21.01 15.96
C ASP A 256 -18.12 21.07 15.19
N ARG A 257 -18.28 22.03 14.28
CA ARG A 257 -19.44 22.18 13.39
C ARG A 257 -19.05 22.22 11.92
N SER A 258 -17.81 21.88 11.59
CA SER A 258 -17.41 21.75 10.20
C SER A 258 -18.07 20.53 9.53
N ARG A 259 -18.09 20.50 8.19
CA ARG A 259 -18.47 19.34 7.37
C ARG A 259 -17.35 18.30 7.39
N ARG A 260 -17.10 17.78 8.58
CA ARG A 260 -16.14 16.71 8.84
C ARG A 260 -16.84 15.55 9.55
N LEU A 261 -16.41 14.33 9.25
CA LEU A 261 -16.77 13.15 10.03
C LEU A 261 -15.52 12.56 10.69
N PRO A 262 -15.48 12.47 12.04
CA PRO A 262 -16.42 13.06 12.99
C PRO A 262 -16.28 14.59 13.09
N GLN A 263 -17.35 15.28 13.49
CA GLN A 263 -17.31 16.74 13.65
C GLN A 263 -16.53 17.14 14.91
N ASP A 264 -16.88 16.57 16.05
CA ASP A 264 -16.24 16.86 17.33
C ASP A 264 -14.98 16.00 17.51
N LEU A 265 -13.81 16.65 17.56
CA LEU A 265 -12.52 15.98 17.75
C LEU A 265 -11.99 16.06 19.17
N ALA A 266 -12.72 16.63 20.15
CA ALA A 266 -12.19 16.89 21.49
C ALA A 266 -11.59 15.64 22.15
N LEU A 267 -12.33 14.52 22.16
CA LEU A 267 -11.84 13.25 22.73
C LEU A 267 -10.66 12.66 21.95
N PHE A 268 -10.62 12.85 20.64
CA PHE A 268 -9.50 12.36 19.81
C PHE A 268 -8.23 13.17 20.07
N MET A 269 -8.37 14.48 20.27
CA MET A 269 -7.26 15.38 20.60
C MET A 269 -6.73 15.12 22.00
N GLU A 270 -7.61 14.91 22.99
CA GLU A 270 -7.24 14.52 24.36
C GLU A 270 -6.43 13.21 24.36
N ASN A 271 -6.85 12.23 23.56
CA ASN A 271 -6.17 10.94 23.42
C ASN A 271 -4.98 10.96 22.43
N GLY A 272 -4.71 12.10 21.78
CA GLY A 272 -3.62 12.22 20.79
C GLY A 272 -3.80 11.39 19.52
N THR A 273 -5.00 10.89 19.21
CA THR A 273 -5.27 9.98 18.09
C THR A 273 -5.63 10.69 16.78
N ILE A 274 -6.30 11.84 16.87
CA ILE A 274 -6.52 12.78 15.76
C ILE A 274 -6.31 14.18 16.32
N THR A 275 -5.20 14.81 15.96
CA THR A 275 -4.82 16.16 16.40
C THR A 275 -4.75 17.12 15.22
N GLN A 276 -4.68 18.43 15.49
CA GLN A 276 -4.44 19.40 14.42
C GLN A 276 -3.11 19.16 13.69
N GLU A 277 -2.08 18.67 14.39
CA GLU A 277 -0.79 18.26 13.80
C GLU A 277 -1.01 17.12 12.79
N ILE A 278 -1.75 16.07 13.16
CA ILE A 278 -2.07 14.93 12.29
C ILE A 278 -2.95 15.37 11.09
N LEU A 279 -3.85 16.34 11.28
CA LEU A 279 -4.65 16.87 10.16
C LEU A 279 -3.83 17.75 9.20
N ASN A 280 -2.82 18.45 9.69
CA ASN A 280 -1.91 19.20 8.81
C ASN A 280 -0.96 18.24 8.08
N ASP A 281 -0.52 17.19 8.77
CA ASP A 281 0.40 16.20 8.27
C ASP A 281 0.09 14.78 8.83
N PRO A 282 -0.66 13.96 8.08
CA PRO A 282 -0.93 12.57 8.45
C PRO A 282 0.32 11.71 8.66
N ASN A 283 1.46 12.04 8.03
CA ASN A 283 2.71 11.29 8.23
C ASN A 283 3.27 11.42 9.66
N THR A 284 2.73 12.36 10.45
CA THR A 284 2.97 12.43 11.91
C THR A 284 2.73 11.09 12.58
N ILE A 285 1.70 10.35 12.18
CA ILE A 285 1.38 9.03 12.75
C ILE A 285 2.53 8.04 12.52
N LEU A 286 3.10 8.00 11.33
CA LEU A 286 4.22 7.10 11.00
C LEU A 286 5.47 7.44 11.81
N ARG A 287 5.76 8.73 11.97
CA ARG A 287 6.89 9.20 12.78
C ARG A 287 6.69 8.89 14.26
N GLN A 288 5.48 9.06 14.78
CA GLN A 288 5.14 8.70 16.15
C GLN A 288 5.27 7.20 16.40
N ALA A 289 4.84 6.35 15.47
CA ALA A 289 4.98 4.90 15.57
C ALA A 289 6.44 4.42 15.64
N ASN A 290 7.39 5.21 15.14
CA ASN A 290 8.82 4.88 15.21
C ASN A 290 9.47 5.31 16.53
N LYS A 291 8.83 6.16 17.33
CA LYS A 291 9.41 6.67 18.59
C LYS A 291 9.71 5.51 19.55
N GLY A 292 10.95 5.49 20.04
CA GLY A 292 11.42 4.49 21.00
C GLY A 292 11.71 3.12 20.41
N LYS A 293 11.44 2.84 19.12
CA LYS A 293 11.83 1.57 18.47
C LYS A 293 13.33 1.57 18.15
N ASN A 294 13.98 0.41 18.32
CA ASN A 294 15.36 0.21 17.89
C ASN A 294 15.35 -0.20 16.40
N ILE A 295 15.13 0.79 15.54
CA ILE A 295 15.19 0.60 14.09
C ILE A 295 16.65 0.63 13.68
N VAL A 296 17.17 -0.48 13.18
CA VAL A 296 18.59 -0.62 12.84
C VAL A 296 18.88 -0.26 11.39
N GLN A 297 17.90 -0.43 10.51
CA GLN A 297 18.01 -0.16 9.09
C GLN A 297 16.62 0.09 8.50
N ASN A 298 16.53 0.92 7.47
CA ASN A 298 15.33 1.09 6.67
C ASN A 298 15.65 1.12 5.18
N SER A 299 14.74 0.59 4.36
CA SER A 299 14.78 0.69 2.90
C SER A 299 13.52 1.38 2.40
N MET A 300 13.67 2.39 1.54
CA MET A 300 12.57 3.18 0.99
C MET A 300 12.46 3.02 -0.51
N PHE A 301 11.24 2.92 -1.02
CA PHE A 301 10.93 3.03 -2.44
C PHE A 301 9.60 3.74 -2.65
N THR A 302 9.36 4.24 -3.87
CA THR A 302 8.13 4.96 -4.23
C THR A 302 7.59 4.40 -5.54
N VAL A 303 6.27 4.22 -5.61
CA VAL A 303 5.54 3.91 -6.84
C VAL A 303 4.51 4.99 -7.13
N SER A 304 4.30 5.30 -8.40
CA SER A 304 3.31 6.29 -8.83
C SER A 304 2.62 5.87 -10.12
N THR A 305 1.33 6.22 -10.25
CA THR A 305 0.60 6.13 -11.52
C THR A 305 0.92 7.29 -12.45
N ASN A 306 1.60 8.33 -11.95
CA ASN A 306 2.06 9.47 -12.73
C ASN A 306 3.55 9.29 -13.06
N ALA A 307 3.82 8.47 -14.08
CA ALA A 307 5.20 8.20 -14.48
C ALA A 307 5.89 9.47 -15.01
N PRO A 308 7.20 9.65 -14.77
CA PRO A 308 7.95 10.78 -15.32
C PRO A 308 7.84 10.83 -16.86
N ALA A 309 7.89 12.03 -17.42
CA ALA A 309 7.87 12.21 -18.88
C ALA A 309 8.95 11.35 -19.56
N GLY A 310 8.54 10.57 -20.57
CA GLY A 310 9.42 9.62 -21.28
C GLY A 310 9.47 8.21 -20.67
N LYS A 311 8.93 8.00 -19.46
CA LYS A 311 8.72 6.66 -18.89
C LYS A 311 7.25 6.28 -19.07
N PHE A 312 6.96 5.56 -20.16
CA PHE A 312 5.58 5.25 -20.54
C PHE A 312 5.10 3.98 -19.84
N GLY A 313 4.18 4.10 -18.88
CA GLY A 313 3.56 2.97 -18.20
C GLY A 313 2.78 3.39 -16.96
N GLY A 314 1.75 2.61 -16.62
CA GLY A 314 0.94 2.85 -15.43
C GLY A 314 -0.33 3.67 -15.68
N GLY A 315 -0.98 4.08 -14.60
CA GLY A 315 -2.18 4.90 -14.61
C GLY A 315 -3.25 4.46 -13.62
N THR A 316 -4.33 5.24 -13.57
CA THR A 316 -5.59 4.88 -12.92
C THR A 316 -6.63 4.57 -13.97
N SER A 317 -7.55 3.67 -13.67
CA SER A 317 -8.75 3.45 -14.50
C SER A 317 -9.97 3.41 -13.60
N ASN A 318 -10.95 4.25 -13.88
CA ASN A 318 -12.14 4.46 -13.05
C ASN A 318 -13.40 3.90 -13.74
N ILE A 319 -14.39 3.51 -12.95
CA ILE A 319 -15.75 3.25 -13.47
C ILE A 319 -16.41 4.57 -13.92
N GLY A 320 -17.38 4.47 -14.84
CA GLY A 320 -18.05 5.63 -15.39
C GLY A 320 -18.72 6.54 -14.36
N PHE A 321 -19.18 6.00 -13.23
CA PHE A 321 -19.75 6.80 -12.14
C PHE A 321 -18.73 7.78 -11.53
N ASN A 322 -17.49 7.35 -11.33
CA ASN A 322 -16.43 8.17 -10.74
C ASN A 322 -15.97 9.24 -11.72
N ILE A 323 -15.79 8.85 -12.98
CA ILE A 323 -15.35 9.73 -14.08
C ILE A 323 -16.37 10.84 -14.34
N GLY A 324 -17.67 10.52 -14.30
CA GLY A 324 -18.73 11.47 -14.66
C GLY A 324 -18.94 11.58 -16.17
N ALA A 325 -19.79 12.52 -16.58
CA ALA A 325 -20.26 12.65 -17.96
C ALA A 325 -19.25 13.34 -18.91
N ASP A 326 -18.18 13.93 -18.37
CA ASP A 326 -17.13 14.61 -19.15
C ASP A 326 -15.96 13.71 -19.53
N ALA A 327 -16.06 12.41 -19.23
CA ALA A 327 -15.01 11.43 -19.41
C ALA A 327 -13.68 11.80 -18.72
N GLY A 328 -13.68 12.75 -17.76
CA GLY A 328 -12.48 13.31 -17.15
C GLY A 328 -11.60 14.12 -18.11
N GLN A 329 -12.08 14.48 -19.31
CA GLN A 329 -11.22 14.86 -20.43
C GLN A 329 -11.33 16.29 -20.96
N LYS A 330 -12.23 17.15 -20.47
CA LYS A 330 -12.38 18.50 -21.04
C LYS A 330 -11.92 19.60 -20.09
N ARG A 331 -10.63 20.00 -20.22
CA ARG A 331 -10.04 21.16 -19.52
C ARG A 331 -10.84 22.45 -19.74
N ASP A 332 -11.44 22.62 -20.92
CA ASP A 332 -12.20 23.80 -21.34
C ASP A 332 -13.72 23.69 -21.13
N ALA A 333 -14.19 22.60 -20.52
CA ALA A 333 -15.60 22.46 -20.19
C ALA A 333 -16.04 23.51 -19.15
N LYS A 334 -17.29 24.00 -19.24
CA LYS A 334 -17.83 24.91 -18.21
C LYS A 334 -17.86 24.17 -16.87
N LYS A 335 -17.81 24.87 -15.73
CA LYS A 335 -17.82 24.24 -14.39
C LYS A 335 -18.99 23.23 -14.21
N ALA A 336 -20.15 23.52 -14.80
CA ALA A 336 -21.32 22.63 -14.78
C ALA A 336 -21.11 21.30 -15.53
N ASP A 337 -20.18 21.29 -16.49
CA ASP A 337 -19.83 20.14 -17.30
C ASP A 337 -18.66 19.35 -16.68
N LYS A 338 -17.91 19.91 -15.72
CA LYS A 338 -16.82 19.23 -14.97
C LYS A 338 -17.38 18.42 -13.79
N ASN A 339 -18.04 17.31 -14.10
CA ASN A 339 -18.98 16.66 -13.19
C ASN A 339 -18.58 15.23 -12.76
N GLY A 340 -17.29 14.91 -12.79
CA GLY A 340 -16.78 13.72 -12.10
C GLY A 340 -17.24 13.69 -10.65
N ASN A 341 -17.73 12.53 -10.20
CA ASN A 341 -18.13 12.36 -8.82
C ASN A 341 -16.87 12.18 -7.97
N ALA A 342 -15.90 11.38 -8.40
CA ALA A 342 -14.73 11.04 -7.60
C ALA A 342 -13.62 10.49 -8.51
N ASN A 343 -13.24 11.26 -9.54
CA ASN A 343 -12.32 10.76 -10.56
C ASN A 343 -10.91 10.64 -9.98
N ALA A 344 -10.43 9.42 -9.71
CA ALA A 344 -9.08 9.19 -9.24
C ALA A 344 -8.09 9.42 -10.39
N VAL A 345 -7.28 10.47 -10.30
CA VAL A 345 -6.39 10.88 -11.40
C VAL A 345 -4.94 10.45 -11.18
N ASP A 346 -4.47 10.48 -9.94
CA ASP A 346 -3.09 10.18 -9.59
C ASP A 346 -3.04 9.40 -8.28
N VAL A 347 -2.17 8.40 -8.20
CA VAL A 347 -1.83 7.69 -6.97
C VAL A 347 -0.31 7.65 -6.84
N THR A 348 0.20 8.06 -5.69
CA THR A 348 1.61 7.90 -5.32
C THR A 348 1.68 7.26 -3.95
N ALA A 349 2.50 6.22 -3.81
CA ALA A 349 2.72 5.54 -2.55
C ALA A 349 4.21 5.40 -2.27
N GLN A 350 4.63 5.87 -1.10
CA GLN A 350 5.99 5.71 -0.59
C GLN A 350 5.97 4.67 0.53
N TYR A 351 6.90 3.72 0.45
CA TYR A 351 7.05 2.62 1.40
C TYR A 351 8.37 2.72 2.13
N TRP A 352 8.36 2.41 3.42
CA TRP A 352 9.55 2.22 4.25
C TRP A 352 9.50 0.85 4.90
N VAL A 353 10.50 0.03 4.61
CA VAL A 353 10.67 -1.31 5.19
C VAL A 353 11.79 -1.24 6.19
N SER A 354 11.45 -1.31 7.48
CA SER A 354 12.38 -1.11 8.58
C SER A 354 12.70 -2.43 9.26
N LYS A 355 13.99 -2.71 9.48
CA LYS A 355 14.44 -3.80 10.36
C LYS A 355 14.51 -3.28 11.78
N ILE A 356 13.85 -3.98 12.69
CA ILE A 356 13.68 -3.55 14.08
C ILE A 356 14.14 -4.64 15.02
N HIS A 357 14.96 -4.26 16.01
CA HIS A 357 15.24 -5.11 17.16
C HIS A 357 14.24 -4.83 18.28
N ALA A 358 13.68 -5.89 18.84
CA ALA A 358 12.73 -5.84 19.94
C ALA A 358 13.11 -6.86 21.01
N GLU A 359 12.57 -6.66 22.21
CA GLU A 359 12.74 -7.56 23.33
C GLU A 359 11.44 -8.36 23.55
N VAL A 360 11.59 -9.68 23.68
CA VAL A 360 10.50 -10.60 24.01
C VAL A 360 10.84 -11.26 25.35
N GLU A 361 9.90 -11.20 26.30
CA GLU A 361 10.02 -11.91 27.57
C GLU A 361 9.50 -13.34 27.42
N LEU A 362 10.32 -14.33 27.80
CA LEU A 362 9.94 -15.73 27.88
C LEU A 362 9.75 -16.14 29.34
N ASP A 363 8.57 -16.67 29.66
CA ASP A 363 8.20 -17.15 31.00
C ASP A 363 8.23 -18.69 31.08
N PRO A 364 8.57 -19.29 32.24
CA PRO A 364 8.58 -20.75 32.42
C PRO A 364 7.23 -21.44 32.17
N GLY A 365 6.12 -20.70 32.20
CA GLY A 365 4.78 -21.16 31.85
C GLY A 365 4.53 -21.31 30.35
N MET A 366 5.38 -20.73 29.49
CA MET A 366 5.23 -20.78 28.03
C MET A 366 5.54 -22.17 27.46
N ARG A 367 4.94 -22.48 26.32
CA ARG A 367 5.06 -23.79 25.66
C ARG A 367 5.27 -23.62 24.16
N VAL A 368 5.99 -24.58 23.58
CA VAL A 368 6.02 -24.76 22.12
C VAL A 368 4.59 -24.87 21.61
N GLY A 369 4.29 -24.15 20.54
CA GLY A 369 2.94 -24.07 19.98
C GLY A 369 2.15 -22.81 20.31
N GLN A 370 2.64 -21.97 21.22
CA GLN A 370 2.04 -20.69 21.57
C GLN A 370 2.57 -19.55 20.70
N THR A 371 1.85 -18.43 20.70
CA THR A 371 2.29 -17.16 20.13
C THR A 371 2.83 -16.25 21.22
N VAL A 372 3.89 -15.50 20.92
CA VAL A 372 4.48 -14.48 21.80
C VAL A 372 4.81 -13.23 21.00
N SER A 373 4.76 -12.08 21.67
CA SER A 373 5.04 -10.76 21.09
C SER A 373 5.90 -9.91 22.02
N PRO A 374 6.65 -8.94 21.49
CA PRO A 374 7.20 -7.86 22.29
C PRO A 374 6.09 -7.06 22.97
N ALA A 375 6.40 -6.42 24.09
CA ALA A 375 5.47 -5.51 24.72
C ALA A 375 5.18 -4.30 23.80
N ALA A 376 3.90 -3.97 23.63
CA ALA A 376 3.47 -2.80 22.88
C ALA A 376 3.87 -1.50 23.62
N LYS A 377 4.36 -0.51 22.88
CA LYS A 377 4.73 0.82 23.43
C LYS A 377 3.55 1.78 23.54
N GLY A 378 2.38 1.35 23.07
CA GLY A 378 1.12 2.05 23.20
C GLY A 378 -0.01 1.30 22.48
N PRO A 379 -1.25 1.77 22.61
CA PRO A 379 -2.43 1.07 22.08
C PRO A 379 -2.46 0.90 20.55
N ARG A 380 -1.66 1.67 19.82
CA ARG A 380 -1.57 1.64 18.35
C ARG A 380 -0.20 1.22 17.84
N ASP A 381 0.59 0.60 18.69
CA ASP A 381 1.86 0.04 18.29
C ASP A 381 1.62 -1.26 17.51
N ALA A 382 1.96 -1.27 16.23
CA ALA A 382 1.99 -2.51 15.46
C ALA A 382 3.17 -3.36 15.97
N VAL A 383 2.84 -4.40 16.73
CA VAL A 383 3.79 -5.35 17.32
C VAL A 383 3.80 -6.67 16.54
N PRO A 384 4.96 -7.29 16.34
CA PRO A 384 5.03 -8.57 15.67
C PRO A 384 4.53 -9.69 16.58
N GLU A 385 4.07 -10.77 15.97
CA GLU A 385 3.78 -12.03 16.64
C GLU A 385 4.73 -13.12 16.15
N PHE A 386 5.19 -13.96 17.06
CA PHE A 386 6.05 -15.10 16.76
C PHE A 386 5.48 -16.38 17.34
N TYR A 387 5.49 -17.43 16.53
CA TYR A 387 5.18 -18.78 16.96
C TYR A 387 6.38 -19.37 17.69
N ILE A 388 6.19 -19.85 18.91
CA ILE A 388 7.20 -20.57 19.69
C ILE A 388 7.36 -21.96 19.09
N ASP A 389 8.39 -22.13 18.27
CA ASP A 389 8.76 -23.38 17.64
C ASP A 389 9.66 -24.25 18.55
N LYS A 390 9.88 -25.49 18.13
CA LYS A 390 10.63 -26.51 18.91
C LYS A 390 12.10 -26.16 19.15
N ASP A 391 12.67 -25.26 18.36
CA ASP A 391 14.08 -24.89 18.45
C ASP A 391 14.31 -23.81 19.52
N VAL A 392 13.23 -23.27 20.11
CA VAL A 392 13.28 -22.37 21.25
C VAL A 392 13.29 -23.16 22.56
N LYS A 393 14.36 -22.99 23.35
CA LYS A 393 14.42 -23.52 24.71
C LYS A 393 13.68 -22.58 25.68
N ILE A 394 12.54 -23.03 26.21
CA ILE A 394 11.83 -22.31 27.26
C ILE A 394 12.69 -22.27 28.54
N PRO A 395 12.94 -21.09 29.11
CA PRO A 395 13.80 -20.96 30.28
C PRO A 395 13.08 -21.40 31.56
N ALA A 396 13.86 -21.82 32.57
CA ALA A 396 13.33 -22.20 33.89
C ALA A 396 12.92 -20.98 34.75
N GLU A 397 13.39 -19.79 34.37
CA GLU A 397 13.07 -18.50 34.97
C GLU A 397 12.78 -17.48 33.86
N ARG A 398 12.15 -16.35 34.17
CA ARG A 398 11.87 -15.31 33.17
C ARG A 398 13.16 -14.84 32.51
N LYS A 399 13.15 -14.79 31.18
CA LYS A 399 14.31 -14.33 30.39
C LYS A 399 13.86 -13.51 29.19
N THR A 400 14.50 -12.37 29.00
CA THR A 400 14.36 -11.56 27.79
C THR A 400 15.28 -12.08 26.69
N VAL A 401 14.74 -12.16 25.47
CA VAL A 401 15.51 -12.43 24.25
C VAL A 401 15.31 -11.29 23.26
N THR A 402 16.37 -10.94 22.53
CA THR A 402 16.29 -9.99 21.43
C THR A 402 15.84 -10.71 20.16
N VAL A 403 14.89 -10.11 19.45
CA VAL A 403 14.36 -10.59 18.18
C VAL A 403 14.46 -9.49 17.13
N ALA A 404 14.60 -9.88 15.86
CA ALA A 404 14.54 -8.98 14.73
C ALA A 404 13.28 -9.25 13.89
N TYR A 405 12.66 -8.19 13.39
CA TYR A 405 11.54 -8.28 12.46
C TYR A 405 11.52 -7.11 11.47
N SER A 406 10.80 -7.30 10.37
CA SER A 406 10.54 -6.26 9.38
C SER A 406 9.22 -5.55 9.70
N GLN A 407 9.22 -4.22 9.74
CA GLN A 407 8.04 -3.37 9.82
C GLN A 407 7.81 -2.72 8.47
N ILE A 408 6.57 -2.73 7.98
CA ILE A 408 6.17 -2.02 6.76
C ILE A 408 5.42 -0.75 7.16
N GLN A 409 5.91 0.39 6.72
CA GLN A 409 5.17 1.65 6.75
C GLN A 409 4.92 2.14 5.34
N TYR A 410 3.76 2.74 5.10
CA TYR A 410 3.51 3.44 3.84
C TYR A 410 2.73 4.72 4.04
N SER A 411 2.95 5.64 3.10
CA SER A 411 2.17 6.87 2.91
C SER A 411 1.70 6.92 1.47
N GLN A 412 0.40 6.90 1.28
CA GLN A 412 -0.24 6.91 -0.04
C GLN A 412 -1.06 8.19 -0.20
N MET A 413 -0.81 8.91 -1.28
CA MET A 413 -1.61 10.03 -1.74
C MET A 413 -2.39 9.63 -2.98
N VAL A 414 -3.71 9.78 -2.92
CA VAL A 414 -4.61 9.68 -4.08
C VAL A 414 -5.19 11.06 -4.34
N PHE A 415 -5.15 11.52 -5.58
CA PHE A 415 -5.89 12.71 -5.97
C PHE A 415 -7.23 12.33 -6.61
N LEU A 416 -8.31 12.82 -6.03
CA LEU A 416 -9.63 12.77 -6.64
C LEU A 416 -10.00 14.13 -7.21
N ASP A 417 -10.45 14.16 -8.46
CA ASP A 417 -10.93 15.39 -9.09
C ASP A 417 -12.46 15.40 -9.12
N PHE A 418 -13.06 16.43 -8.52
CA PHE A 418 -14.49 16.73 -8.64
C PHE A 418 -14.77 18.21 -8.39
N ASN A 419 -15.79 18.76 -9.06
CA ASN A 419 -16.25 20.15 -8.90
C ASN A 419 -15.14 21.20 -9.12
N GLY A 420 -14.19 20.91 -10.01
CA GLY A 420 -13.07 21.81 -10.33
C GLY A 420 -12.05 21.96 -9.19
N VAL A 421 -11.96 20.97 -8.30
CA VAL A 421 -10.96 20.89 -7.24
C VAL A 421 -10.30 19.52 -7.31
N LYS A 422 -8.97 19.51 -7.13
CA LYS A 422 -8.16 18.31 -6.94
C LYS A 422 -8.02 18.09 -5.43
N TRP A 423 -8.53 16.96 -4.96
CA TRP A 423 -8.67 16.64 -3.54
C TRP A 423 -7.64 15.57 -3.14
N PRO A 424 -6.66 15.91 -2.29
CA PRO A 424 -5.70 14.94 -1.77
C PRO A 424 -6.35 14.04 -0.73
N HIS A 425 -6.26 12.74 -0.95
CA HIS A 425 -6.66 11.70 -0.02
C HIS A 425 -5.40 11.01 0.47
N VAL A 426 -5.14 11.08 1.77
CA VAL A 426 -3.94 10.48 2.34
C VAL A 426 -4.32 9.29 3.20
N SER A 427 -3.66 8.16 2.93
CA SER A 427 -3.70 6.94 3.72
C SER A 427 -2.31 6.63 4.24
N VAL A 428 -2.18 6.41 5.54
CA VAL A 428 -0.93 6.02 6.19
C VAL A 428 -1.15 4.79 7.06
N ALA A 429 -0.18 3.87 7.12
CA ALA A 429 -0.24 2.76 8.07
C ALA A 429 1.14 2.27 8.49
N THR A 430 1.19 1.66 9.68
CA THR A 430 2.34 0.90 10.20
C THR A 430 1.90 -0.52 10.47
N LEU A 431 2.60 -1.49 9.88
CA LEU A 431 2.25 -2.91 9.94
C LEU A 431 3.44 -3.75 10.43
N ALA A 432 3.15 -4.79 11.21
CA ALA A 432 4.11 -5.76 11.72
C ALA A 432 3.66 -7.19 11.38
N PRO A 433 4.58 -8.17 11.26
CA PRO A 433 4.24 -9.54 10.90
C PRO A 433 3.44 -10.22 12.01
N VAL A 434 2.40 -10.98 11.65
CA VAL A 434 1.53 -11.70 12.60
C VAL A 434 1.46 -13.20 12.32
N VAL A 435 1.07 -14.00 13.30
CA VAL A 435 0.94 -15.47 13.16
C VAL A 435 -0.45 -15.79 12.63
N GLN A 436 -0.61 -15.82 11.31
CA GLN A 436 -1.90 -16.13 10.66
C GLN A 436 -1.76 -17.11 9.50
N ALA A 437 -1.52 -16.62 8.27
CA ALA A 437 -1.38 -17.49 7.08
C ALA A 437 -0.01 -18.19 7.05
N GLN A 438 1.03 -17.47 7.42
CA GLN A 438 2.36 -18.01 7.72
C GLN A 438 2.64 -17.89 9.21
N LYS A 439 3.58 -18.68 9.71
CA LYS A 439 3.99 -18.67 11.12
C LYS A 439 5.44 -18.17 11.24
N PRO A 440 5.67 -16.85 11.37
CA PRO A 440 6.97 -16.34 11.76
C PRO A 440 7.44 -17.04 13.04
N THR A 441 8.61 -17.66 13.04
CA THR A 441 9.06 -18.45 14.19
C THR A 441 9.95 -17.61 15.10
N LEU A 442 9.82 -17.82 16.41
CA LEU A 442 10.63 -17.11 17.38
C LEU A 442 12.12 -17.45 17.24
N SER A 443 12.48 -18.70 16.95
CA SER A 443 13.88 -19.08 16.73
C SER A 443 14.52 -18.31 15.57
N SER A 444 13.80 -18.18 14.44
CA SER A 444 14.29 -17.44 13.27
C SER A 444 14.48 -15.94 13.58
N ALA A 445 13.57 -15.36 14.36
CA ALA A 445 13.65 -13.96 14.77
C ALA A 445 14.81 -13.69 15.73
N ILE A 446 15.12 -14.63 16.63
CA ILE A 446 16.29 -14.56 17.51
C ILE A 446 17.59 -14.65 16.70
N GLU A 447 17.68 -15.58 15.74
CA GLU A 447 18.87 -15.68 14.89
C GLU A 447 19.05 -14.45 14.01
N ALA A 448 17.96 -13.90 13.45
CA ALA A 448 18.00 -12.68 12.66
C ALA A 448 18.49 -11.46 13.45
N ALA A 449 18.32 -11.42 14.78
CA ALA A 449 18.83 -10.34 15.63
C ALA A 449 20.35 -10.40 15.90
N LYS A 450 20.99 -11.54 15.57
CA LYS A 450 22.44 -11.74 15.75
C LYS A 450 23.24 -11.43 14.48
N ALA A 451 22.56 -11.40 13.33
CA ALA A 451 23.13 -11.06 12.03
C ALA A 451 23.17 -9.55 11.84
#